data_AF-A0A2W4VUK7-F1
#
_entry.id   AF-A0A2W4VUK7-F1
#
_cell.length_a   1.000
_cell.length_b   1.000
_cell.length_c   1.000
_cell.angle_alpha   90.00
_cell.angle_beta   90.00
_cell.angle_gamma   90.00
#
_symmetry.space_group_name_H-M   'P 1'
#
loop_
_entity.id
_entity.type
_entity.pdbx_description
1 polymer ?
#
loop_
_entity_poly.entity_id
_entity_poly.type
_entity_poly.pdbx_seq_one_letter_code
_entity_poly.pdbx_strand_id
1 'polypeptide(L)'
;MRWYGKLLGFVAGYLLLRHPAGALIGLAIGHAFDADWLRPKKHDPFAVLGLRDDASDGEVERAYRRLISQYHPDRLTGAADDLRLQAEDKAREINAAYERIQKLRKSS
;
A
#
# COMPACT_ATOMS: atom_id res chain seq x y z
N MET A 1 11.82 13.73 4.37
CA MET A 1 12.87 13.70 5.40
C MET A 1 12.22 13.43 6.75
N ARG A 2 12.09 12.16 7.15
CA ARG A 2 11.57 11.78 8.48
C ARG A 2 12.80 11.63 9.39
N TRP A 3 13.14 12.70 10.12
CA TRP A 3 14.28 12.72 11.06
C TRP A 3 13.81 12.69 12.53
N TYR A 4 12.50 12.76 12.73
CA TYR A 4 11.87 12.82 14.04
C TYR A 4 12.00 11.51 14.82
N GLY A 5 12.06 10.34 14.16
CA GLY A 5 12.24 9.07 14.85
C GLY A 5 13.61 8.95 15.50
N LYS A 6 14.68 9.35 14.79
CA LYS A 6 16.06 9.38 15.32
C LYS A 6 16.22 10.34 16.49
N LEU A 7 15.67 11.55 16.38
CA LEU A 7 15.79 12.58 17.42
C LEU A 7 14.99 12.19 18.67
N LEU A 8 13.74 11.75 18.49
CA LEU A 8 12.88 11.31 19.60
C LEU A 8 13.46 10.06 20.28
N GLY A 9 13.97 9.10 19.49
CA GLY A 9 14.61 7.89 20.00
C GLY A 9 15.87 8.19 20.81
N PHE A 10 16.74 9.08 20.33
CA PHE A 10 17.95 9.51 21.05
C PHE A 10 17.61 10.16 22.41
N VAL A 11 16.67 11.11 22.42
CA VAL A 11 16.27 11.83 23.64
C VAL A 11 15.56 10.90 24.63
N ALA A 12 14.62 10.08 24.15
CA ALA A 12 13.91 9.13 25.00
C ALA A 12 14.86 8.06 25.56
N GLY A 13 15.75 7.51 24.73
CA GLY A 13 16.74 6.51 25.16
C GLY A 13 17.73 7.07 26.18
N TYR A 14 18.17 8.32 26.02
CA TYR A 14 19.01 9.00 27.00
C TYR A 14 18.28 9.23 28.33
N LEU A 15 17.03 9.70 28.29
CA LEU A 15 16.25 10.01 29.49
C LEU A 15 15.83 8.76 30.28
N LEU A 16 15.49 7.67 29.59
CA LEU A 16 14.96 6.45 30.20
C LEU A 16 16.05 5.62 30.89
N LEU A 17 17.24 5.52 30.29
CA LEU A 17 18.37 4.80 30.89
C LEU A 17 19.32 5.73 31.68
N ARG A 18 19.12 7.05 31.59
CA ARG A 18 19.97 8.10 32.19
C ARG A 18 21.47 7.86 31.99
N HIS A 19 21.82 7.25 30.86
CA HIS A 19 23.15 6.79 30.50
C HIS A 19 23.41 7.01 29.00
N PRO A 20 24.63 7.38 28.58
CA PRO A 20 24.94 7.62 27.16
C PRO A 20 24.69 6.41 26.26
N ALA A 21 24.82 5.18 26.78
CA ALA A 21 24.46 3.96 26.05
C ALA A 21 22.97 3.92 25.66
N GLY A 22 22.08 4.47 26.50
CA GLY A 22 20.66 4.57 26.19
C GLY A 22 20.37 5.47 24.99
N ALA A 23 21.16 6.54 24.82
CA ALA A 23 21.03 7.43 23.68
C ALA A 23 21.41 6.73 22.36
N LEU A 24 22.42 5.85 22.38
CA LEU A 24 22.84 5.05 21.23
C LEU A 24 21.80 4.00 20.84
N ILE A 25 21.25 3.29 21.84
CA ILE A 25 20.17 2.31 21.63
C ILE A 25 18.92 3.03 21.09
N GLY A 26 18.56 4.15 21.69
CA GLY A 26 17.45 4.99 21.26
C GLY A 26 17.62 5.53 19.85
N LEU A 27 18.83 5.94 19.46
CA LEU A 27 19.15 6.39 18.11
C LEU A 27 19.03 5.23 17.09
N ALA A 28 19.51 4.03 17.44
CA ALA A 28 19.40 2.85 16.59
C ALA A 28 17.93 2.42 16.37
N ILE A 29 17.12 2.42 17.44
CA ILE A 29 15.68 2.12 17.38
C ILE A 29 14.95 3.21 16.57
N GLY A 30 15.24 4.47 16.83
CA GLY A 30 14.69 5.60 16.09
C GLY A 30 15.02 5.55 14.60
N HIS A 31 16.24 5.11 14.27
CA HIS A 31 16.65 4.87 12.89
C HIS A 31 15.88 3.70 12.25
N ALA A 32 15.67 2.60 12.96
CA ALA A 32 14.89 1.45 12.46
C ALA A 32 13.41 1.82 12.23
N PHE A 33 12.85 2.68 13.09
CA PHE A 33 11.49 3.19 12.95
C PHE A 33 11.34 4.17 11.77
N ASP A 34 12.32 5.06 11.57
CA ASP A 34 12.38 5.94 10.39
C ASP A 34 12.61 5.16 9.10
N ALA A 35 13.30 4.01 9.17
CA ALA A 35 13.52 3.09 8.06
C ALA A 35 12.31 2.23 7.68
N ASP A 36 11.13 2.50 8.27
CA ASP A 36 9.87 1.85 7.90
C ASP A 36 9.90 0.31 8.01
N TRP A 37 10.74 -0.24 8.89
CA TRP A 37 10.91 -1.69 9.09
C TRP A 37 9.60 -2.43 9.40
N LEU A 38 8.64 -1.73 10.01
CA LEU A 38 7.31 -2.23 10.36
C LEU A 38 6.23 -1.89 9.33
N ARG A 39 6.55 -1.32 8.16
CA ARG A 39 5.52 -1.07 7.15
C ARG A 39 5.00 -2.42 6.67
N PRO A 40 3.72 -2.76 6.92
CA PRO A 40 3.12 -3.90 6.25
C PRO A 40 3.28 -3.69 4.73
N LYS A 41 3.67 -4.75 4.02
CA LYS A 41 3.83 -4.74 2.55
C LYS A 41 2.57 -4.08 1.98
N LYS A 42 2.73 -2.91 1.32
CA LYS A 42 1.61 -2.18 0.71
C LYS A 42 0.75 -3.17 -0.08
N HIS A 43 -0.57 -3.04 0.03
CA HIS A 43 -1.56 -3.83 -0.71
C HIS A 43 -1.02 -4.19 -2.10
N ASP A 44 -0.79 -5.48 -2.29
CA ASP A 44 -0.25 -6.03 -3.52
C ASP A 44 -1.25 -5.75 -4.65
N PRO A 45 -0.89 -4.90 -5.63
CA PRO A 45 -1.83 -4.55 -6.69
C PRO A 45 -2.19 -5.76 -7.57
N PHE A 46 -1.33 -6.78 -7.65
CA PHE A 46 -1.65 -8.02 -8.35
C PHE A 46 -2.76 -8.79 -7.63
N ALA A 47 -2.70 -8.84 -6.29
CA ALA A 47 -3.73 -9.48 -5.47
C ALA A 47 -5.13 -8.83 -5.65
N VAL A 48 -5.20 -7.51 -5.86
CA VAL A 48 -6.47 -6.81 -6.14
C VAL A 48 -7.12 -7.32 -7.43
N LEU A 49 -6.30 -7.69 -8.43
CA LEU A 49 -6.79 -8.29 -9.68
C LEU A 49 -6.98 -9.82 -9.58
N GLY A 50 -6.69 -10.41 -8.42
CA GLY A 50 -6.70 -11.86 -8.21
C GLY A 50 -5.55 -12.57 -8.93
N LEU A 51 -4.43 -11.88 -9.11
CA LEU A 51 -3.24 -12.36 -9.81
C LEU A 51 -2.07 -12.51 -8.85
N ARG A 52 -1.10 -13.30 -9.28
CA ARG A 52 0.22 -13.41 -8.66
C ARG A 52 1.14 -12.30 -9.21
N ASP A 53 2.22 -12.00 -8.48
CA ASP A 53 3.21 -10.99 -8.85
C ASP A 53 4.06 -11.37 -10.08
N ASP A 54 4.06 -12.65 -10.46
CA ASP A 54 4.66 -13.18 -11.69
C ASP A 54 3.74 -13.11 -12.92
N ALA A 55 2.52 -12.56 -12.80
CA ALA A 55 1.58 -12.47 -13.91
C ALA A 55 2.12 -11.61 -15.06
N SER A 56 1.87 -12.07 -16.29
CA SER A 56 2.23 -11.39 -17.53
C SER A 56 1.35 -10.16 -17.83
N ASP A 57 1.78 -9.33 -18.77
CA ASP A 57 1.02 -8.15 -19.22
C ASP A 57 -0.34 -8.51 -19.77
N GLY A 58 -0.42 -9.57 -20.57
CA GLY A 58 -1.68 -10.06 -21.10
C GLY A 58 -2.63 -10.58 -20.01
N GLU A 59 -2.12 -11.21 -18.95
CA GLU A 59 -2.94 -11.67 -17.83
C GLU A 59 -3.52 -10.50 -17.04
N VAL A 60 -2.70 -9.49 -16.76
CA VAL A 60 -3.12 -8.26 -16.07
C VAL A 60 -4.21 -7.55 -16.87
N GLU A 61 -4.03 -7.37 -18.18
CA GLU A 61 -5.01 -6.69 -19.03
C GLU A 61 -6.34 -7.49 -19.14
N ARG A 62 -6.27 -8.82 -19.24
CA ARG A 62 -7.45 -9.68 -19.24
C ARG A 62 -8.21 -9.61 -17.91
N ALA A 63 -7.51 -9.69 -16.78
CA ALA A 63 -8.12 -9.61 -15.47
C ALA A 63 -8.78 -8.24 -15.23
N TYR A 64 -8.08 -7.16 -15.60
CA TYR A 64 -8.61 -5.80 -15.53
C TYR A 64 -9.91 -5.63 -16.32
N ARG A 65 -9.92 -6.00 -17.60
CA ARG A 65 -11.12 -5.92 -18.45
C ARG A 65 -12.29 -6.73 -17.88
N ARG A 66 -12.02 -7.94 -17.38
CA ARG A 66 -13.03 -8.81 -16.76
C ARG A 66 -13.63 -8.17 -15.51
N LEU A 67 -12.82 -7.56 -14.65
CA LEU A 67 -13.27 -6.98 -13.38
C LEU A 67 -14.05 -5.68 -13.61
N ILE A 68 -13.56 -4.77 -14.45
CA ILE A 68 -14.28 -3.52 -14.78
C ILE A 68 -15.64 -3.81 -15.43
N SER A 69 -15.70 -4.83 -16.29
CA SER A 69 -16.95 -5.30 -16.88
C SER A 69 -17.98 -5.74 -15.82
N GLN A 70 -17.53 -6.36 -14.73
CA GLN A 70 -18.41 -6.83 -13.64
C GLN A 70 -18.92 -5.70 -12.74
N TYR A 71 -18.07 -4.71 -12.43
CA TYR A 71 -18.40 -3.62 -11.51
C TYR A 71 -18.83 -2.32 -12.22
N HIS A 72 -19.11 -2.37 -13.54
CA HIS A 72 -19.51 -1.17 -14.27
C HIS A 72 -20.88 -0.65 -13.78
N PRO A 73 -21.01 0.65 -13.44
CA PRO A 73 -22.24 1.22 -12.90
C PRO A 73 -23.45 1.06 -13.85
N ASP A 74 -23.22 1.04 -15.17
CA ASP A 74 -24.29 0.80 -16.17
C ASP A 74 -24.95 -0.58 -16.05
N ARG A 75 -24.27 -1.58 -15.47
CA ARG A 75 -24.88 -2.90 -15.21
C ARG A 75 -25.77 -2.92 -13.98
N LEU A 76 -25.77 -1.84 -13.19
CA LEU A 76 -26.50 -1.70 -11.94
C LEU A 76 -27.66 -0.71 -12.08
N THR A 77 -28.15 -0.49 -13.31
CA THR A 77 -29.32 0.34 -13.59
C THR A 77 -30.55 -0.28 -12.89
N GLY A 78 -31.02 0.35 -11.80
CA GLY A 78 -32.12 -0.14 -10.95
C GLY A 78 -31.69 -0.87 -9.66
N ALA A 79 -30.40 -0.99 -9.39
CA ALA A 79 -29.89 -1.49 -8.11
C ALA A 79 -30.01 -0.42 -7.01
N ALA A 80 -30.10 -0.86 -5.75
CA ALA A 80 -30.09 0.02 -4.59
C ALA A 80 -28.80 0.87 -4.54
N ASP A 81 -28.90 2.10 -4.01
CA ASP A 81 -27.78 3.06 -3.99
C ASP A 81 -26.52 2.49 -3.33
N ASP A 82 -26.67 1.67 -2.27
CA ASP A 82 -25.55 1.00 -1.61
C ASP A 82 -24.77 0.06 -2.55
N LEU A 83 -25.45 -0.64 -3.45
CA LEU A 83 -24.79 -1.55 -4.40
C LEU A 83 -24.02 -0.77 -5.47
N ARG A 84 -24.54 0.39 -5.88
CA ARG A 84 -23.83 1.29 -6.79
C ARG A 84 -22.55 1.81 -6.14
N LEU A 85 -22.63 2.28 -4.89
CA LEU A 85 -21.49 2.77 -4.14
C LEU A 85 -20.40 1.69 -3.99
N GLN A 86 -20.78 0.46 -3.64
CA GLN A 86 -19.85 -0.66 -3.54
C GLN A 86 -19.17 -0.98 -4.88
N ALA A 87 -19.92 -0.94 -5.98
CA ALA A 87 -19.38 -1.19 -7.31
C ALA A 87 -18.43 -0.07 -7.76
N GLU A 88 -18.77 1.19 -7.50
CA GLU A 88 -17.90 2.34 -7.76
C GLU A 88 -16.59 2.25 -6.97
N ASP A 89 -16.67 1.90 -5.68
CA ASP A 89 -15.50 1.71 -4.82
C ASP A 89 -14.61 0.57 -5.34
N LYS A 90 -15.22 -0.55 -5.74
CA LYS A 90 -14.48 -1.67 -6.33
C LYS A 90 -13.83 -1.31 -7.65
N ALA A 91 -14.55 -0.64 -8.55
CA ALA A 91 -14.00 -0.17 -9.82
C ALA A 91 -12.81 0.78 -9.60
N ARG A 92 -12.91 1.68 -8.62
CA ARG A 92 -11.82 2.59 -8.23
C ARG A 92 -10.60 1.83 -7.74
N GLU A 93 -10.79 0.81 -6.90
CA GLU A 93 -9.73 -0.05 -6.40
C GLU A 93 -9.01 -0.80 -7.54
N ILE A 94 -9.77 -1.36 -8.48
CA ILE A 94 -9.27 -2.07 -9.66
C ILE A 94 -8.43 -1.13 -10.55
N ASN A 95 -8.93 0.08 -10.83
CA ASN A 95 -8.21 1.08 -11.62
C ASN A 95 -6.88 1.47 -10.97
N ALA A 96 -6.90 1.74 -9.66
CA ALA A 96 -5.69 2.11 -8.91
C ALA A 96 -4.65 0.98 -8.90
N ALA A 97 -5.09 -0.28 -8.79
CA ALA A 97 -4.21 -1.44 -8.86
C ALA A 97 -3.57 -1.59 -10.25
N TYR A 98 -4.37 -1.49 -11.31
CA TYR A 98 -3.88 -1.57 -12.70
C TYR A 98 -2.84 -0.48 -13.00
N GLU A 99 -3.11 0.77 -12.64
CA GLU A 99 -2.15 1.86 -12.80
C GLU A 99 -0.84 1.62 -12.05
N ARG A 100 -0.91 1.05 -10.84
CA ARG A 100 0.28 0.75 -10.04
C ARG A 100 1.12 -0.33 -10.70
N ILE A 101 0.50 -1.39 -11.24
CA ILE A 101 1.22 -2.44 -11.98
C ILE A 101 1.90 -1.85 -13.21
N GLN A 102 1.20 -1.02 -13.98
CA GLN A 102 1.78 -0.36 -15.15
C GLN A 102 2.98 0.54 -14.77
N LYS A 103 2.87 1.31 -13.68
CA LYS A 103 3.98 2.13 -13.18
C LYS A 103 5.19 1.29 -12.76
N LEU A 104 4.96 0.19 -12.03
CA LEU A 104 6.04 -0.73 -11.61
C LEU A 104 6.81 -1.28 -12.82
N ARG A 105 6.11 -1.73 -13.85
CA ARG A 105 6.71 -2.27 -15.08
C ARG A 105 7.42 -1.23 -15.92
N LYS A 106 6.94 0.02 -15.96
CA LYS A 106 7.61 1.12 -16.68
C LYS A 106 8.88 1.60 -15.98
N SER A 107 9.00 1.35 -14.67
CA SER A 107 10.15 1.74 -13.84
C SER A 107 11.21 0.65 -13.67
N SER A 108 10.97 -0.55 -14.22
CA SER A 108 11.94 -1.67 -14.30
C SER A 108 12.57 -1.70 -15.69
#